data_AF-A0A416KYV7-F1
#
_entry.id   AF-A0A416KYV7-F1
#
_cell.length_a   1.000
_cell.length_b   1.000
_cell.length_c   1.000
_cell.angle_alpha   90.00
_cell.angle_beta   90.00
_cell.angle_gamma   90.00
#
_symmetry.space_group_name_H-M   'P 1'
#
loop_
_entity.id
_entity.type
_entity.pdbx_description
1 polymer ?
#
loop_
_entity_poly.entity_id
_entity_poly.type
_entity_poly.pdbx_seq_one_letter_code
_entity_poly.pdbx_strand_id
1 'polypeptide(L)' 'MLTEKVDAYFKWVKLKYNQVTHNSTIGKALAYSIHQEPYLQTFLTDGDIPMDNNYAEQAIRPFTSGRKKFRAN' A
#
# COMPACT_ATOMS: atom_id res chain seq x y z
N MET A 1 -19.57 8.66 -1.22
CA MET A 1 -18.38 9.28 -1.87
C MET A 1 -17.16 8.41 -1.60
N LEU A 2 -16.11 8.48 -2.42
CA LEU A 2 -14.90 7.68 -2.26
C LEU A 2 -14.07 8.12 -1.04
N THR A 3 -14.06 9.44 -0.78
CA THR A 3 -13.47 10.07 0.42
C THR A 3 -13.95 9.43 1.73
N GLU A 4 -15.27 9.29 1.91
CA GLU A 4 -15.86 8.65 3.10
C GLU A 4 -15.34 7.22 3.35
N LYS A 5 -15.09 6.46 2.28
CA LYS A 5 -14.56 5.09 2.40
C LYS A 5 -13.09 5.10 2.81
N VAL A 6 -12.32 6.02 2.26
CA VAL A 6 -10.89 6.19 2.58
C VAL A 6 -10.74 6.66 4.02
N ASP A 7 -11.54 7.61 4.47
CA ASP A 7 -11.56 8.08 5.86
C ASP A 7 -11.94 6.97 6.83
N ALA A 8 -12.98 6.19 6.51
CA ALA A 8 -13.40 5.04 7.31
C ALA A 8 -12.28 3.98 7.41
N TYR A 9 -11.56 3.73 6.31
CA TYR A 9 -10.43 2.82 6.30
C TYR A 9 -9.30 3.31 7.22
N PHE A 10 -8.84 4.56 7.08
CA PHE A 10 -7.73 5.07 7.89
C PHE A 10 -8.10 5.18 9.37
N LYS A 11 -9.36 5.51 9.68
CA LYS A 11 -9.88 5.46 11.05
C LYS A 11 -9.80 4.03 11.63
N TRP A 12 -10.19 3.03 10.84
CA TRP A 12 -10.10 1.63 11.24
C TRP A 12 -8.64 1.17 11.40
N VAL A 13 -7.74 1.54 10.48
CA VAL A 13 -6.32 1.19 10.54
C VAL A 13 -5.68 1.75 11.83
N LYS A 14 -5.91 3.03 12.14
CA LYS A 14 -5.40 3.67 13.37
C LYS A 14 -5.93 3.00 14.63
N LEU A 15 -7.22 2.65 14.66
CA LEU A 15 -7.80 1.91 15.78
C LEU A 15 -7.18 0.52 15.93
N LYS A 16 -7.02 -0.21 14.82
CA LYS A 16 -6.46 -1.57 14.82
C LYS A 16 -4.99 -1.58 15.19
N TYR A 17 -4.23 -0.58 14.78
CA TYR A 17 -2.81 -0.46 15.13
C TYR A 17 -2.59 -0.46 16.64
N ASN A 18 -3.45 0.26 17.38
CA ASN A 18 -3.42 0.29 18.85
C ASN A 18 -3.80 -1.06 19.51
N GLN A 19 -4.44 -1.97 18.79
CA GLN A 19 -4.89 -3.27 19.28
C GLN A 19 -3.90 -4.40 18.97
N VAL A 20 -2.89 -4.15 18.11
CA VAL A 20 -1.93 -5.17 17.69
C VAL A 20 -0.53 -4.89 18.25
N THR A 21 0.25 -5.95 18.41
CA THR A 21 1.67 -5.82 18.78
C THR A 21 2.41 -5.14 17.63
N HIS A 22 3.10 -4.04 17.92
CA HIS A 22 3.74 -3.20 16.89
C HIS A 22 4.82 -3.96 16.10
N ASN A 23 5.52 -4.88 16.76
CA ASN A 23 6.56 -5.71 16.12
C ASN A 23 6.01 -6.90 15.32
N SER A 24 4.71 -7.18 15.39
CA SER A 24 4.09 -8.23 14.57
C SER A 24 4.08 -7.84 13.09
N THR A 25 3.98 -8.83 12.20
CA THR A 25 3.81 -8.59 10.76
C THR A 25 2.64 -7.66 10.46
N ILE A 26 1.53 -7.82 11.19
CA ILE A 26 0.33 -6.98 11.06
C ILE A 26 0.60 -5.57 11.56
N GLY A 27 1.26 -5.43 12.72
CA GLY A 27 1.65 -4.12 13.27
C GLY A 27 2.52 -3.33 12.29
N LYS A 28 3.52 -3.97 11.69
CA LYS A 28 4.37 -3.36 10.66
C LYS A 28 3.59 -2.95 9.42
N ALA A 29 2.65 -3.79 8.95
CA ALA A 29 1.81 -3.49 7.80
C ALA A 29 0.88 -2.29 8.07
N LEU A 30 0.23 -2.25 9.24
CA LEU A 30 -0.64 -1.13 9.62
C LEU A 30 0.15 0.17 9.82
N ALA A 31 1.34 0.11 10.44
CA ALA A 31 2.23 1.26 10.56
C ALA A 31 2.63 1.81 9.18
N TYR A 32 2.95 0.92 8.24
CA TYR A 32 3.25 1.32 6.86
C TYR A 32 2.06 2.03 6.21
N SER A 33 0.85 1.48 6.33
CA SER A 33 -0.37 2.13 5.82
C SER A 33 -0.58 3.52 6.43
N ILE A 34 -0.39 3.69 7.74
CA ILE A 34 -0.53 4.99 8.42
C ILE A 34 0.49 6.00 7.89
N HIS A 35 1.76 5.61 7.75
CA HIS A 35 2.80 6.50 7.24
C HIS A 35 2.57 6.92 5.77
N GLN A 36 1.89 6.07 4.99
CA GLN A 36 1.59 6.31 3.58
C GLN A 36 0.24 7.02 3.35
N GLU A 37 -0.54 7.28 4.41
CA GLU A 37 -1.84 7.95 4.35
C GLU A 37 -1.87 9.20 3.45
N PRO A 38 -0.93 10.18 3.55
CA PRO A 38 -0.98 11.37 2.70
C PRO A 38 -0.86 11.06 1.21
N TYR A 39 -0.11 10.02 0.83
CA TYR A 39 0.06 9.62 -0.57
C TYR A 39 -1.10 8.78 -1.08
N LEU A 40 -1.66 7.94 -0.21
CA LEU A 40 -2.81 7.10 -0.53
C LEU A 40 -4.12 7.91 -0.62
N GLN A 41 -4.14 9.17 -0.18
CA GLN A 41 -5.28 10.07 -0.33
C GLN A 41 -5.18 10.98 -1.55
N THR A 42 -4.00 11.15 -2.17
CA THR A 42 -3.79 12.15 -3.22
C THR A 42 -4.67 11.95 -4.44
N PHE A 43 -5.01 10.70 -4.79
CA PHE A 43 -5.91 10.39 -5.91
C PHE A 43 -7.35 10.91 -5.72
N LEU A 44 -7.74 11.25 -4.49
CA LEU A 44 -9.04 11.85 -4.20
C LEU A 44 -9.08 13.34 -4.59
N THR A 45 -7.93 13.99 -4.64
CA THR A 45 -7.78 15.43 -4.90
C THR A 45 -7.18 15.71 -6.27
N ASP A 46 -6.38 14.78 -6.79
CA ASP A 46 -5.69 14.88 -8.07
C ASP A 46 -6.17 13.76 -9.01
N GLY A 47 -6.84 14.15 -10.09
CA GLY A 47 -7.41 13.22 -11.07
C GLY A 47 -6.37 12.58 -12.00
N ASP A 48 -5.15 13.11 -12.06
CA ASP A 48 -4.05 12.53 -12.86
C ASP A 48 -3.38 11.36 -12.13
N ILE A 49 -3.61 11.22 -10.82
CA ILE A 49 -3.06 10.13 -10.01
C ILE A 49 -4.06 8.97 -10.01
N PRO A 50 -3.71 7.82 -10.62
CA PRO A 50 -4.57 6.66 -10.59
C PRO A 50 -4.68 6.09 -9.17
N MET A 51 -5.87 5.57 -8.83
CA MET A 51 -6.12 4.89 -7.55
C MET A 51 -5.34 3.57 -7.40
N ASP A 52 -4.93 2.98 -8.53
CA ASP A 52 -4.18 1.73 -8.57
C ASP A 52 -2.71 1.94 -8.95
N ASN A 53 -1.88 0.97 -8.57
CA ASN A 53 -0.45 0.98 -8.85
C ASN A 53 -0.09 0.21 -10.14
N ASN A 54 -1.06 -0.06 -11.02
CA ASN A 54 -0.86 -0.97 -12.15
C ASN A 54 0.25 -0.48 -13.08
N TYR A 55 0.30 0.82 -13.33
CA TYR A 55 1.31 1.42 -14.20
C TYR A 55 2.74 1.23 -13.63
N ALA A 56 2.93 1.51 -12.34
CA ALA A 56 4.24 1.33 -11.72
C ALA A 56 4.64 -0.14 -11.67
N GLU A 57 3.70 -1.05 -11.35
CA GLU A 57 3.94 -2.49 -11.39
C GLU A 57 4.38 -2.95 -12.78
N GLN A 58 3.69 -2.50 -13.83
CA GLN A 58 4.07 -2.81 -15.21
C GLN A 58 5.46 -2.27 -15.56
N ALA A 59 5.79 -1.06 -15.10
CA ALA A 59 7.10 -0.45 -15.34
C ALA A 59 8.25 -1.20 -14.62
N ILE A 60 8.02 -1.74 -13.42
CA ILE A 60 9.06 -2.46 -12.65
C ILE A 60 9.16 -3.95 -13.01
N ARG A 61 8.11 -4.56 -13.57
CA ARG A 61 8.06 -5.99 -13.95
C ARG A 61 9.27 -6.47 -14.77
N PRO A 62 9.78 -5.73 -15.78
CA PRO A 62 10.97 -6.12 -16.53
C PRO A 62 12.23 -6.28 -15.64
N PHE A 63 12.35 -5.48 -14.59
CA PHE A 63 13.51 -5.47 -13.69
C PHE A 63 13.43 -6.54 -12.59
N THR A 64 12.23 -6.99 -12.23
CA THR A 64 12.01 -8.00 -11.18
C THR A 64 11.91 -9.43 -11.74
N SER A 65 11.46 -9.59 -12.98
CA SER A 65 11.19 -10.90 -13.60
C SER A 65 12.45 -11.63 -14.11
N GLY A 66 13.60 -10.96 -14.20
CA GLY A 66 14.86 -11.53 -14.71
C GLY A 66 15.58 -12.52 -13.79
N ARG A 67 15.13 -12.73 -12.54
CA ARG A 67 15.81 -13.61 -11.56
C ARG A 67 15.24 -15.04 -11.48
N LYS A 68 14.62 -15.54 -12.56
CA LYS A 68 14.03 -16.88 -12.57
C LYS A 68 14.66 -17.81 -13.60
N LYS A 69 15.97 -18.06 -13.51
CA LYS A 69 16.65 -19.32 -13.90
C LYS A 69 18.02 -19.50 -13.19
N PHE A 70 18.01 -19.87 -11.91
CA PHE A 70 19.13 -20.61 -11.30
C PHE A 70 18.57 -21.91 -10.71
N ARG A 71 18.33 -22.89 -11.59
CA ARG A 71 18.38 -24.30 -11.21
C ARG A 71 19.60 -24.86 -11.93
N ALA A 72 20.69 -25.04 -11.20
CA ALA A 72 21.78 -25.89 -11.63
C ALA A 72 21.27 -27.34 -11.62
N ASN A 73 21.34 -27.99 -12.77
CA ASN A 73 21.50 -29.44 -12.83
C ASN A 73 22.97 -29.76 -12.56
#